data_AF-A0A5C7A0S7-F1
#
_entry.id   AF-A0A5C7A0S7-F1
#
_cell.length_a   1.000
_cell.length_b   1.000
_cell.length_c   1.000
_cell.angle_alpha   90.00
_cell.angle_beta   90.00
_cell.angle_gamma   90.00
#
_symmetry.space_group_name_H-M   'P 1'
#
loop_
_entity.id
_entity.type
_entity.pdbx_description
1 polymer ?
#
loop_
_entity_poly.entity_id
_entity_poly.type
_entity_poly.pdbx_seq_one_letter_code
_entity_poly.pdbx_strand_id
1 'polypeptide(L)'
;MRYDVHHAQLADSELLTQLRTKFTVVSIYPEMLGRLLTLRAPADTVNQQGRIEVVDCDGQLVTDAFVEGARQACVIAKKYQITRALLKSKSPSCGRGLIYDGSFTGNLQEGNGITVQHLQNTSVQVYHEGEVMLLLDEN
;
A
#
# COMPACT_ATOMS: atom_id res chain seq x y z
N MET A 1 -7.16 -0.63 -6.18
CA MET A 1 -7.22 -0.22 -7.61
C MET A 1 -5.79 0.01 -8.07
N ARG A 2 -5.45 -0.08 -9.36
CA ARG A 2 -4.12 0.27 -9.88
C ARG A 2 -4.20 1.60 -10.61
N TYR A 3 -3.07 2.27 -10.80
CA TYR A 3 -2.93 3.57 -11.48
C TYR A 3 -3.40 3.60 -12.95
N ASP A 4 -3.72 2.43 -13.50
CA ASP A 4 -4.20 2.22 -14.87
C ASP A 4 -5.53 1.47 -14.88
N VAL A 5 -6.36 1.71 -13.87
CA VAL A 5 -7.73 1.20 -13.69
C VAL A 5 -7.89 -0.32 -13.55
N HIS A 6 -6.81 -1.10 -13.67
CA HIS A 6 -6.85 -2.52 -13.41
C HIS A 6 -6.96 -2.84 -11.90
N HIS A 7 -7.61 -3.95 -11.59
CA HIS A 7 -7.67 -4.45 -10.22
C HIS A 7 -6.47 -5.38 -10.00
N ALA A 8 -5.58 -5.01 -9.08
CA ALA A 8 -4.62 -5.94 -8.53
C ALA A 8 -5.39 -6.88 -7.58
N GLN A 9 -5.82 -8.03 -8.11
CA GLN A 9 -6.46 -9.08 -7.32
C GLN A 9 -5.38 -9.96 -6.68
N LEU A 10 -5.69 -10.52 -5.51
CA LEU A 10 -4.96 -11.71 -5.06
C LEU A 10 -5.11 -12.78 -6.14
N ALA A 11 -4.02 -13.44 -6.50
CA ALA A 11 -4.01 -14.44 -7.55
C ALA A 11 -4.90 -15.65 -7.22
N ASP A 12 -5.15 -15.88 -5.93
CA ASP A 12 -5.93 -17.00 -5.42
C ASP A 12 -7.32 -16.54 -4.95
N SER A 13 -8.36 -16.97 -5.67
CA SER A 13 -9.76 -16.68 -5.37
C SER A 13 -10.26 -17.39 -4.10
N GLU A 14 -9.67 -18.53 -3.75
CA GLU A 14 -10.05 -19.30 -2.55
C GLU A 14 -9.57 -18.57 -1.29
N LEU A 15 -8.31 -18.11 -1.28
CA LEU A 15 -7.77 -17.30 -0.18
C LEU A 15 -8.57 -16.02 0.06
N LEU A 16 -8.99 -15.34 -1.02
CA LEU A 16 -9.88 -14.18 -0.92
C LEU A 16 -11.22 -14.51 -0.24
N THR A 17 -11.79 -15.66 -0.57
CA THR A 17 -13.06 -16.13 -0.01
C THR A 17 -12.91 -16.47 1.47
N GLN A 18 -11.81 -17.12 1.85
CA GLN A 18 -11.49 -17.41 3.25
C GLN A 18 -11.30 -16.14 4.08
N LEU A 19 -10.56 -15.16 3.55
CA LEU A 19 -10.38 -13.87 4.23
C LEU A 19 -11.72 -13.15 4.46
N ARG A 20 -12.61 -13.15 3.48
CA ARG A 20 -13.94 -12.51 3.59
C ARG A 20 -14.87 -13.26 4.54
N THR A 21 -14.68 -14.56 4.70
CA THR A 21 -15.45 -15.37 5.66
C THR A 21 -14.93 -15.18 7.08
N LYS A 22 -13.61 -15.08 7.27
CA LYS A 22 -12.98 -14.96 8.59
C LYS A 22 -12.98 -13.54 9.14
N PHE A 23 -12.87 -12.52 8.28
CA PHE A 23 -12.71 -11.13 8.69
C PHE A 23 -13.79 -10.22 8.11
N THR A 24 -14.15 -9.17 8.88
CA THR A 24 -14.84 -8.02 8.30
C THR A 24 -13.82 -7.18 7.52
N VAL A 25 -14.00 -7.08 6.21
CA VAL A 25 -13.05 -6.42 5.31
C VAL A 25 -13.44 -4.96 5.08
N VAL A 26 -12.52 -4.04 5.38
CA VAL A 26 -12.59 -2.63 4.98
C VAL A 26 -11.58 -2.38 3.87
N SER A 27 -12.07 -2.16 2.64
CA SER A 27 -11.21 -1.88 1.49
C SER A 27 -10.81 -0.41 1.46
N ILE A 28 -9.51 -0.15 1.32
CA ILE A 28 -8.97 1.19 1.12
C ILE A 28 -8.09 1.24 -0.12
N TYR A 29 -7.96 2.43 -0.69
CA TYR A 29 -6.96 2.72 -1.70
C TYR A 29 -6.27 4.03 -1.33
N PRO A 30 -5.09 3.98 -0.67
CA PRO A 30 -4.49 5.16 -0.04
C PRO A 30 -4.30 6.32 -1.02
N GLU A 31 -3.91 6.04 -2.26
CA GLU A 31 -3.70 7.07 -3.28
C GLU A 31 -4.98 7.87 -3.59
N MET A 32 -6.14 7.22 -3.69
CA MET A 32 -7.42 7.92 -3.85
C MET A 32 -7.85 8.65 -2.58
N LEU A 33 -7.53 8.11 -1.39
CA LEU A 33 -7.72 8.84 -0.13
C LEU A 33 -6.87 10.12 -0.10
N GLY A 34 -5.71 10.09 -0.75
CA GLY A 34 -4.83 11.21 -1.04
C GLY A 34 -5.27 12.11 -2.19
N ARG A 35 -6.47 11.87 -2.76
CA ARG A 35 -7.06 12.60 -3.90
C ARG A 35 -6.33 12.42 -5.23
N LEU A 36 -5.50 11.40 -5.38
CA LEU A 36 -5.01 11.00 -6.70
C LEU A 36 -6.14 10.33 -7.49
N LEU A 37 -6.21 10.64 -8.78
CA LEU A 37 -7.10 9.95 -9.71
C LEU A 37 -6.63 8.51 -9.91
N THR A 38 -7.57 7.62 -10.23
CA THR A 38 -7.23 6.24 -10.57
C THR A 38 -6.37 6.19 -11.82
N LEU A 39 -6.77 6.89 -12.90
CA LEU A 39 -5.94 7.01 -14.10
C LEU A 39 -4.92 8.11 -13.84
N ARG A 40 -3.67 7.71 -13.63
CA ARG A 40 -2.56 8.62 -13.33
C ARG A 40 -1.24 8.05 -13.83
N ALA A 41 -0.23 8.90 -13.96
CA ALA A 41 1.13 8.45 -14.23
C ALA A 41 1.60 7.47 -13.13
N PRO A 42 2.34 6.39 -13.49
CA PRO A 42 3.08 5.59 -12.53
C PRO A 42 3.93 6.49 -11.64
N ALA A 43 3.96 6.21 -10.35
CA ALA A 43 4.79 6.93 -9.41
C ALA A 43 5.56 5.95 -8.55
N ASP A 44 6.72 6.38 -8.07
CA ASP A 44 7.62 5.53 -7.33
C ASP A 44 8.47 6.32 -6.33
N THR A 45 9.06 5.59 -5.39
CA THR A 45 9.85 6.13 -4.30
C THR A 45 11.24 6.49 -4.79
N VAL A 46 11.66 7.73 -4.56
CA VAL A 46 13.01 8.21 -4.82
C VAL A 46 13.66 8.65 -3.51
N ASN A 47 14.94 8.32 -3.35
CA ASN A 47 15.74 8.82 -2.24
C ASN A 47 16.53 10.04 -2.71
N GLN A 48 16.09 11.22 -2.29
CA GLN A 48 16.79 12.47 -2.56
C GLN A 48 17.46 12.96 -1.27
N GLN A 49 18.78 12.88 -1.22
CA GLN A 49 19.59 13.42 -0.11
C GLN A 49 19.18 12.85 1.27
N GLY A 50 18.77 11.58 1.34
CA GLY A 50 18.33 10.93 2.58
C GLY A 50 16.84 11.15 2.89
N ARG A 51 16.11 11.85 2.03
CA ARG A 51 14.65 12.01 2.12
C ARG A 51 13.97 11.08 1.14
N ILE A 52 12.99 10.33 1.65
CA ILE A 52 12.10 9.51 0.86
C ILE A 52 10.99 10.40 0.29
N GLU A 53 10.91 10.48 -1.03
CA GLU A 53 9.88 11.21 -1.77
C GLU A 53 9.22 10.28 -2.78
N VAL A 54 8.03 10.64 -3.27
CA VAL A 54 7.36 9.92 -4.35
C VAL A 54 7.24 10.86 -5.54
N VAL A 55 7.79 10.42 -6.67
CA VAL A 55 7.82 11.16 -7.93
C VAL A 55 7.15 10.30 -9.01
N ASP A 56 6.38 10.92 -9.89
CA ASP A 56 5.82 10.22 -11.04
C ASP A 56 6.81 10.11 -12.21
N CYS A 57 6.48 9.30 -13.22
CA CYS A 57 7.37 9.13 -14.38
C CYS A 57 7.54 10.40 -15.22
N ASP A 58 6.69 11.41 -15.02
CA ASP A 58 6.79 12.73 -15.65
C ASP A 58 7.62 13.72 -14.81
N GLY A 59 8.18 13.26 -13.68
CA GLY A 59 9.04 14.05 -12.79
C GLY A 59 8.28 14.92 -11.78
N GLN A 60 6.96 14.75 -11.64
CA GLN A 60 6.17 15.52 -10.68
C GLN A 60 6.30 14.95 -9.27
N LEU A 61 6.54 15.82 -8.30
CA LEU A 61 6.56 15.46 -6.88
C LEU A 61 5.11 15.25 -6.39
N VAL A 62 4.75 13.99 -6.12
CA VAL A 62 3.41 13.59 -5.67
C VAL A 62 3.38 13.09 -4.21
N THR A 63 4.49 13.25 -3.48
CA THR A 63 4.67 12.83 -2.08
C THR A 63 3.50 13.21 -1.17
N ASP A 64 3.03 14.45 -1.24
CA ASP A 64 1.98 14.95 -0.33
C ASP A 64 0.68 14.17 -0.46
N ALA A 65 0.32 13.76 -1.67
CA ALA A 65 -0.88 12.97 -1.89
C ALA A 65 -0.74 11.55 -1.28
N PHE A 66 0.44 10.93 -1.40
CA PHE A 66 0.70 9.64 -0.77
C PHE A 66 0.69 9.73 0.76
N VAL A 67 1.27 10.79 1.33
CA VAL A 67 1.27 11.04 2.78
C VAL A 67 -0.15 11.28 3.29
N GLU A 68 -0.95 12.11 2.62
CA GLU A 68 -2.34 12.34 3.01
C GLU A 68 -3.15 11.04 2.92
N GLY A 69 -2.93 10.25 1.86
CA GLY A 69 -3.54 8.93 1.71
C GLY A 69 -3.23 7.98 2.86
N ALA A 70 -1.97 7.93 3.29
CA ALA A 70 -1.52 7.12 4.42
C ALA A 70 -2.12 7.61 5.75
N ARG A 71 -2.20 8.92 5.95
CA ARG A 71 -2.84 9.53 7.13
C ARG A 71 -4.32 9.17 7.21
N GLN A 72 -5.04 9.25 6.09
CA GLN A 72 -6.45 8.86 6.01
C GLN A 72 -6.64 7.35 6.25
N ALA A 73 -5.73 6.50 5.76
CA ALA A 73 -5.73 5.08 6.08
C ALA A 73 -5.62 4.83 7.60
N CYS A 74 -4.77 5.58 8.31
CA CYS A 74 -4.67 5.50 9.77
C CYS A 74 -5.94 5.97 10.48
N VAL A 75 -6.59 7.03 9.98
CA VAL A 75 -7.89 7.50 10.50
C VAL A 75 -8.96 6.42 10.36
N ILE A 76 -9.03 5.77 9.19
CA ILE A 76 -9.95 4.66 8.94
C ILE A 76 -9.64 3.49 9.89
N ALA A 77 -8.36 3.11 10.00
CA ALA A 77 -7.94 2.03 10.89
C ALA A 77 -8.36 2.29 12.34
N LYS A 78 -8.13 3.51 12.84
CA LYS A 78 -8.56 3.91 14.18
C LYS A 78 -10.08 3.90 14.33
N LYS A 79 -10.81 4.44 13.35
CA LYS A 79 -12.28 4.53 13.38
C LYS A 79 -12.95 3.16 13.46
N TYR A 80 -12.43 2.19 12.71
CA TYR A 80 -12.95 0.82 12.66
C TYR A 80 -12.20 -0.15 13.57
N GLN A 81 -11.31 0.35 14.44
CA GLN A 81 -10.50 -0.46 15.37
C GLN A 81 -9.76 -1.61 14.66
N ILE A 82 -9.25 -1.34 13.46
CA ILE A 82 -8.51 -2.30 12.65
C ILE A 82 -7.18 -2.61 13.35
N THR A 83 -6.86 -3.89 13.48
CA THR A 83 -5.59 -4.38 14.05
C THR A 83 -4.69 -5.05 13.02
N ARG A 84 -5.22 -5.39 11.83
CA ARG A 84 -4.53 -6.12 10.76
C ARG A 84 -4.77 -5.43 9.42
N ALA A 85 -3.72 -5.21 8.63
CA ALA A 85 -3.80 -4.67 7.28
C ALA A 85 -3.08 -5.58 6.28
N LEU A 86 -3.79 -6.02 5.25
CA LEU A 86 -3.23 -6.77 4.13
C LEU A 86 -3.05 -5.84 2.93
N LEU A 87 -1.80 -5.61 2.52
CA LEU A 87 -1.44 -4.61 1.51
C LEU A 87 -0.73 -5.21 0.30
N LYS A 88 -0.85 -4.53 -0.85
CA LYS A 88 -0.24 -4.95 -2.12
C LYS A 88 1.28 -4.77 -2.07
N SER A 89 2.02 -5.82 -2.43
CA SER A 89 3.49 -5.77 -2.48
C SER A 89 4.02 -4.77 -3.50
N LYS A 90 5.26 -4.28 -3.30
CA LYS A 90 6.08 -3.49 -4.23
C LYS A 90 5.65 -2.04 -4.48
N SER A 91 4.40 -1.68 -4.19
CA SER A 91 3.90 -0.31 -4.40
C SER A 91 4.62 0.72 -3.52
N PRO A 92 4.90 1.95 -4.00
CA PRO A 92 5.43 3.04 -3.16
C PRO A 92 4.47 3.47 -2.04
N SER A 93 3.19 3.07 -2.12
CA SER A 93 2.23 3.28 -1.04
C SER A 93 2.14 2.06 -0.13
N CYS A 94 1.90 0.89 -0.72
CA CYS A 94 1.44 -0.31 -0.01
C CYS A 94 2.49 -1.41 0.17
N GLY A 95 3.65 -1.30 -0.49
CA GLY A 95 4.69 -2.33 -0.47
C GLY A 95 5.34 -2.44 0.91
N ARG A 96 5.52 -3.68 1.39
CA ARG A 96 6.17 -3.98 2.68
C ARG A 96 7.42 -4.80 2.41
N GLY A 97 8.55 -4.39 2.97
CA GLY A 97 9.86 -5.04 2.83
C GLY A 97 10.54 -4.84 1.48
N LEU A 98 9.79 -4.78 0.38
CA LEU A 98 10.28 -4.50 -0.96
C LEU A 98 9.39 -3.49 -1.68
N ILE A 99 10.01 -2.50 -2.30
CA ILE A 99 9.39 -1.48 -3.16
C ILE A 99 10.21 -1.30 -4.44
N TYR A 100 9.63 -0.69 -5.47
CA TYR A 100 10.41 -0.30 -6.64
C TYR A 100 11.42 0.81 -6.29
N ASP A 101 12.51 0.89 -7.07
CA ASP A 101 13.68 1.72 -6.76
C ASP A 101 13.65 3.14 -7.35
N GLY A 102 12.54 3.53 -7.97
CA GLY A 102 12.40 4.86 -8.60
C GLY A 102 13.06 4.98 -9.97
N SER A 103 13.75 3.95 -10.48
CA SER A 103 14.37 3.96 -11.81
C SER A 103 13.37 3.70 -12.95
N PHE A 104 12.16 3.24 -12.63
CA PHE A 104 11.13 2.79 -13.57
C PHE A 104 11.58 1.64 -14.51
N THR A 105 12.67 0.92 -14.18
CA THR A 105 13.10 -0.27 -14.94
C THR A 105 12.52 -1.58 -14.38
N GLY A 106 11.71 -1.51 -13.32
CA GLY A 106 11.15 -2.67 -12.64
C GLY A 106 12.06 -3.29 -11.57
N ASN A 107 13.20 -2.65 -11.28
CA ASN A 107 14.09 -3.02 -10.19
C ASN A 107 13.43 -2.80 -8.82
N LEU A 108 13.82 -3.62 -7.85
CA LEU A 108 13.31 -3.57 -6.49
C LEU A 108 14.45 -3.24 -5.52
N GLN A 109 14.10 -2.54 -4.44
CA GLN A 109 14.96 -2.26 -3.31
C GLN A 109 14.25 -2.62 -2.00
N GLU A 110 15.04 -2.85 -0.95
CA GLU A 110 14.50 -3.01 0.41
C GLU A 110 13.86 -1.69 0.86
N GLY A 111 12.63 -1.79 1.37
CA GLY A 111 11.90 -0.61 1.81
C GLY A 111 10.43 -0.86 2.05
N ASN A 112 9.79 0.14 2.67
CA ASN A 112 8.36 0.17 2.92
C ASN A 112 7.76 1.38 2.22
N GLY A 113 6.59 1.17 1.60
CA GLY A 113 5.78 2.25 1.06
C GLY A 113 5.22 3.14 2.17
N ILE A 114 4.82 4.36 1.78
CA ILE A 114 4.42 5.40 2.73
C ILE A 114 3.26 4.96 3.64
N THR A 115 2.27 4.24 3.11
CA THR A 115 1.13 3.75 3.92
C THR A 115 1.56 2.69 4.92
N VAL A 116 2.48 1.79 4.53
CA VAL A 116 3.04 0.77 5.43
C VAL A 116 3.74 1.44 6.61
N GLN A 117 4.61 2.41 6.33
CA GLN A 117 5.35 3.14 7.37
C GLN A 117 4.40 3.83 8.36
N HIS A 118 3.33 4.46 7.88
CA HIS A 118 2.37 5.13 8.76
C HIS A 118 1.58 4.14 9.61
N LEU A 119 1.09 3.03 9.03
CA LEU A 119 0.33 2.02 9.76
C LEU A 119 1.20 1.31 10.80
N GLN A 120 2.48 1.03 10.51
CA GLN A 120 3.42 0.41 11.45
C GLN A 120 3.71 1.29 12.68
N ASN A 121 3.54 2.61 12.57
CA ASN A 121 3.62 3.53 13.71
C ASN A 121 2.34 3.53 14.57
N THR A 122 1.39 2.64 14.29
CA THR A 122 0.16 2.43 15.06
C THR A 122 0.11 1.01 15.60
N SER A 123 -1.01 0.60 16.21
CA SER A 123 -1.23 -0.78 16.65
C SER A 123 -1.62 -1.76 15.52
N VAL A 124 -1.49 -1.35 14.25
CA VAL A 124 -1.86 -2.17 13.09
C VAL A 124 -0.69 -3.03 12.65
N GLN A 125 -0.88 -4.35 12.66
CA GLN A 125 0.05 -5.29 12.07
C GLN A 125 -0.16 -5.35 10.54
N VAL A 126 0.93 -5.16 9.79
CA VAL A 126 0.88 -5.05 8.32
C VAL A 126 1.45 -6.32 7.69
N TYR A 127 0.69 -6.91 6.77
CA TYR A 127 1.03 -8.08 5.96
C TYR A 127 1.06 -7.69 4.49
N HIS A 128 1.89 -8.36 3.69
CA HIS A 128 1.80 -8.28 2.24
C HIS A 128 1.07 -9.50 1.66
N GLU A 129 0.71 -9.43 0.38
CA GLU A 129 -0.12 -10.44 -0.29
C GLU A 129 0.47 -11.88 -0.30
N GLY A 130 1.77 -12.03 -0.06
CA GLY A 130 2.44 -13.33 0.05
C GLY A 130 2.30 -13.96 1.44
N GLU A 131 1.73 -13.24 2.39
CA GLU A 131 1.61 -13.63 3.80
C GLU A 131 0.18 -13.92 4.21
N VAL A 132 -0.72 -14.09 3.22
CA VAL A 132 -2.14 -14.34 3.47
C VAL A 132 -2.35 -15.55 4.36
N MET A 133 -1.55 -16.60 4.20
CA MET A 133 -1.61 -17.79 5.05
C MET A 133 -1.32 -17.47 6.52
N LEU A 134 -0.30 -16.64 6.81
CA LEU A 134 0.01 -16.22 8.18
C LEU A 134 -1.17 -15.48 8.81
N LEU A 135 -1.80 -14.59 8.05
CA LEU A 135 -2.98 -13.85 8.49
C LEU A 135 -4.19 -14.77 8.74
N LEU A 136 -4.36 -15.83 7.95
CA LEU A 136 -5.43 -16.82 8.11
C LEU A 136 -5.17 -17.80 9.25
N ASP A 137 -3.90 -18.09 9.59
CA ASP A 137 -3.54 -19.02 10.66
C ASP A 137 -3.56 -18.38 12.05
N GLU A 138 -3.52 -17.05 12.12
CA GLU A 138 -3.67 -16.33 13.39
C GLU A 138 -5.10 -16.48 13.96
N ASN A 139 -5.19 -16.83 15.25
CA ASN A 139 -6.45 -16.87 16.00
C ASN A 139 -7.00 -15.45 16.28
#